data_AF-A0A9D1N7Y1-F1
#
_entry.id   AF-A0A9D1N7Y1-F1
#
_cell.length_a   1.000
_cell.length_b   1.000
_cell.length_c   1.000
_cell.angle_alpha   90.00
_cell.angle_beta   90.00
_cell.angle_gamma   90.00
#
_symmetry.space_group_name_H-M   'P 1'
#
loop_
_entity.id
_entity.type
_entity.pdbx_description
1 polymer ?
#
loop_
_entity_poly.entity_id
_entity_poly.type
_entity_poly.pdbx_seq_one_letter_code
_entity_poly.pdbx_strand_id
1 'polypeptide(L)'
;MEFKKAFEEMKEGAKIKLPSWGGYWYWDADKETIIMHTKDGDELDIRATKMVEYTVLNICSDEWQLADEKNCPQLGGEAMFGFSDAIRYLKRGLKVARKGWNGKKQYIELAKNISYLTPDGEKHNCNHNAIGNQAIAFVGTSGVQMGWLASQADMLAEDWAFAKV
;
A
#
# COMPACT_ATOMS: atom_id res chain seq x y z
N MET A 1 2.84 2.00 -15.26
CA MET A 1 2.63 1.73 -16.69
C MET A 1 1.36 0.91 -16.86
N GLU A 2 0.66 1.05 -17.99
CA GLU A 2 -0.49 0.19 -18.30
C GLU A 2 -0.08 -1.27 -18.48
N PHE A 3 -1.00 -2.19 -18.19
CA PHE A 3 -0.72 -3.61 -18.25
C PHE A 3 -0.31 -4.10 -19.64
N LYS A 4 -0.80 -3.48 -20.73
CA LYS A 4 -0.37 -3.83 -22.09
C LYS A 4 1.16 -3.74 -22.21
N LYS A 5 1.73 -2.60 -21.80
CA LYS A 5 3.18 -2.39 -21.80
C LYS A 5 3.87 -3.35 -20.83
N ALA A 6 3.33 -3.52 -19.63
CA ALA A 6 3.87 -4.49 -18.68
C ALA A 6 3.95 -5.92 -19.26
N PHE A 7 2.94 -6.34 -20.02
CA PHE A 7 2.89 -7.65 -20.65
C PHE A 7 3.90 -7.80 -21.79
N GLU A 8 4.11 -6.75 -22.59
CA GLU A 8 5.18 -6.70 -23.60
C GLU A 8 6.55 -6.86 -22.93
N GLU A 9 6.83 -6.09 -21.87
CA GLU A 9 8.08 -6.17 -21.09
C GLU A 9 8.26 -7.57 -20.45
N MET A 10 7.18 -8.18 -19.92
CA MET A 10 7.23 -9.55 -19.38
C MET A 10 7.68 -10.56 -20.44
N LYS A 11 7.19 -10.44 -21.68
CA LYS A 11 7.60 -11.32 -22.78
C LYS A 11 9.07 -11.15 -23.18
N GLU A 12 9.65 -9.98 -22.91
CA GLU A 12 11.09 -9.72 -23.06
C GLU A 12 11.92 -10.23 -21.86
N GLY A 13 11.28 -10.86 -20.87
CA GLY A 13 11.92 -11.45 -19.70
C GLY A 13 11.91 -10.56 -18.46
N ALA A 14 11.27 -9.39 -18.51
CA ALA A 14 11.16 -8.53 -17.35
C ALA A 14 10.24 -9.12 -16.26
N LYS A 15 10.58 -8.83 -15.01
CA LYS A 15 9.70 -9.03 -13.85
C LYS A 15 8.93 -7.75 -13.60
N ILE A 16 7.61 -7.81 -13.45
CA ILE A 16 6.74 -6.64 -13.32
C ILE A 16 5.91 -6.74 -12.04
N LYS A 17 5.71 -5.64 -11.33
CA LYS A 17 4.93 -5.60 -10.09
C LYS A 17 4.05 -4.36 -10.00
N LEU A 18 3.07 -4.38 -9.11
CA LEU A 18 2.47 -3.16 -8.58
C LEU A 18 3.31 -2.60 -7.41
N PRO A 19 3.26 -1.29 -7.11
CA PRO A 19 4.14 -0.64 -6.14
C PRO A 19 4.18 -1.32 -4.77
N SER A 20 3.01 -1.60 -4.23
CA SER A 20 2.84 -2.21 -2.90
C SER A 20 3.13 -3.71 -2.83
N TRP A 21 3.38 -4.39 -3.95
CA TRP A 21 3.54 -5.84 -3.94
C TRP A 21 4.90 -6.27 -3.41
N GLY A 22 4.90 -7.36 -2.65
CA GLY A 22 6.14 -8.02 -2.21
C GLY A 22 6.79 -8.88 -3.29
N GLY A 23 5.96 -9.43 -4.18
CA GLY A 23 6.38 -10.27 -5.31
C GLY A 23 6.27 -9.55 -6.66
N TYR A 24 6.26 -10.33 -7.73
CA TYR A 24 6.25 -9.87 -9.12
C TYR A 24 5.59 -10.91 -10.02
N TRP A 25 5.20 -10.49 -11.22
CA TRP A 25 4.70 -11.34 -12.28
C TRP A 25 5.74 -11.41 -13.40
N TYR A 26 5.79 -12.54 -14.09
CA TYR A 26 6.65 -12.73 -15.26
C TYR A 26 6.01 -13.67 -16.28
N TRP A 27 6.48 -13.64 -17.52
CA TRP A 27 6.05 -14.57 -18.57
C TRP A 27 6.89 -15.84 -18.56
N ASP A 28 6.23 -16.99 -18.48
CA ASP A 28 6.85 -18.31 -18.65
C ASP A 28 6.61 -18.77 -20.10
N ALA A 29 7.68 -18.78 -20.89
CA ALA A 29 7.61 -19.09 -22.33
C ALA A 29 7.30 -20.57 -22.61
N ASP A 30 7.73 -21.48 -21.73
CA ASP A 30 7.50 -22.92 -21.89
C ASP A 30 6.03 -23.27 -21.60
N LYS A 31 5.42 -22.59 -20.63
CA LYS A 31 4.01 -22.78 -20.24
C LYS A 31 3.03 -21.85 -20.96
N GLU A 32 3.55 -20.89 -21.72
CA GLU A 32 2.81 -19.82 -22.39
C GLU A 32 1.80 -19.11 -21.47
N THR A 33 2.24 -18.73 -20.27
CA THR A 33 1.38 -18.12 -19.25
C THR A 33 2.11 -17.08 -18.42
N ILE A 34 1.33 -16.27 -17.69
CA ILE A 34 1.86 -15.40 -16.64
C ILE A 34 1.96 -16.21 -15.35
N ILE A 35 3.14 -16.19 -14.74
CA ILE A 35 3.37 -16.72 -13.41
C ILE A 35 3.42 -15.55 -12.43
N MET A 36 2.66 -15.68 -11.34
CA MET A 36 2.62 -14.75 -10.23
C MET A 36 3.53 -15.29 -9.12
N HIS A 37 4.74 -14.72 -9.01
CA HIS A 37 5.62 -14.96 -7.89
C HIS A 37 5.13 -14.14 -6.69
N THR A 38 4.63 -14.81 -5.66
CA THR A 38 3.97 -14.16 -4.54
C THR A 38 4.96 -13.54 -3.55
N LYS A 39 4.46 -12.72 -2.62
CA LYS A 39 5.29 -12.15 -1.54
C LYS A 39 5.90 -13.20 -0.61
N ASP A 40 5.37 -14.42 -0.62
CA ASP A 40 5.78 -15.53 0.25
C ASP A 40 6.71 -16.52 -0.49
N GLY A 41 7.03 -16.25 -1.76
CA GLY A 41 7.94 -17.06 -2.58
C GLY A 41 7.26 -18.14 -3.42
N ASP A 42 5.93 -18.29 -3.30
CA ASP A 42 5.18 -19.27 -4.09
C ASP A 42 5.01 -18.81 -5.54
N GLU A 43 5.05 -19.76 -6.49
CA GLU A 43 4.77 -19.55 -7.90
C GLU A 43 3.35 -20.01 -8.24
N LEU A 44 2.52 -19.09 -8.74
CA LEU A 44 1.13 -19.38 -9.11
C LEU A 44 0.87 -19.01 -10.56
N ASP A 45 0.44 -19.98 -11.36
CA ASP A 45 -0.10 -19.70 -12.69
C ASP A 45 -1.32 -18.78 -12.58
N ILE A 46 -1.38 -17.72 -13.38
CA ILE A 46 -2.48 -16.76 -13.34
C ILE A 46 -3.86 -17.42 -13.52
N ARG A 47 -3.92 -18.52 -14.29
CA ARG A 47 -5.14 -19.32 -14.53
C ARG A 47 -5.64 -20.04 -13.28
N ALA A 48 -4.76 -20.26 -12.30
CA ALA A 48 -5.08 -20.91 -11.03
C ALA A 48 -5.46 -19.90 -9.93
N THR A 49 -5.58 -18.61 -10.24
CA THR A 49 -6.03 -17.61 -9.27
C THR A 49 -7.42 -17.95 -8.71
N LYS A 50 -7.55 -17.96 -7.38
CA LYS A 50 -8.85 -18.09 -6.71
C LYS A 50 -9.53 -16.73 -6.48
N MET A 51 -8.80 -15.63 -6.71
CA MET A 51 -9.28 -14.25 -6.52
C MET A 51 -9.38 -13.54 -7.87
N VAL A 52 -10.26 -14.03 -8.74
CA VAL A 52 -10.39 -13.55 -10.13
C VAL A 52 -10.63 -12.04 -10.19
N GLU A 53 -11.57 -11.51 -9.40
CA GLU A 53 -11.86 -10.07 -9.36
C GLU A 53 -10.61 -9.26 -9.01
N TYR A 54 -9.88 -9.67 -7.97
CA TYR A 54 -8.62 -9.02 -7.58
C TYR A 54 -7.58 -9.06 -8.70
N THR A 55 -7.37 -10.22 -9.33
CA THR A 55 -6.42 -10.38 -10.44
C THR A 55 -6.80 -9.47 -11.62
N VAL A 56 -8.07 -9.43 -12.01
CA VAL A 56 -8.55 -8.58 -13.11
C VAL A 56 -8.44 -7.09 -12.76
N LEU A 57 -8.78 -6.69 -11.54
CA LEU A 57 -8.61 -5.29 -11.10
C LEU A 57 -7.14 -4.83 -11.18
N ASN A 58 -6.19 -5.70 -10.86
CA ASN A 58 -4.77 -5.39 -10.99
C ASN A 58 -4.32 -5.34 -12.45
N ILE A 59 -4.82 -6.22 -13.32
CA ILE A 59 -4.60 -6.13 -14.77
C ILE A 59 -5.10 -4.79 -15.31
N CYS A 60 -6.22 -4.27 -14.80
CA CYS A 60 -6.74 -2.96 -15.20
C CYS A 60 -5.97 -1.77 -14.60
N SER A 61 -4.95 -2.00 -13.76
CA SER A 61 -4.13 -0.93 -13.20
C SER A 61 -3.19 -0.33 -14.26
N ASP A 62 -2.93 0.96 -14.12
CA ASP A 62 -1.92 1.75 -14.83
C ASP A 62 -0.65 1.99 -13.99
N GLU A 63 -0.55 1.38 -12.81
CA GLU A 63 0.51 1.60 -11.82
C GLU A 63 1.64 0.55 -11.91
N TRP A 64 1.65 -0.32 -12.94
CA TRP A 64 2.69 -1.35 -13.08
C TRP A 64 4.10 -0.78 -13.25
N GLN A 65 5.10 -1.46 -12.70
CA GLN A 65 6.51 -1.08 -12.82
C GLN A 65 7.42 -2.30 -12.90
N LEU A 66 8.64 -2.09 -13.39
CA LEU A 66 9.69 -3.11 -13.33
C LEU A 66 9.99 -3.47 -11.88
N ALA A 67 10.11 -4.77 -11.61
CA ALA A 67 10.56 -5.28 -10.32
C ALA A 67 12.08 -5.42 -10.34
N ASP A 68 12.75 -4.84 -9.35
CA ASP A 68 14.19 -4.89 -9.20
C ASP A 68 14.62 -5.09 -7.74
N GLU A 69 15.92 -5.19 -7.52
CA GLU A 69 16.55 -5.38 -6.20
C GLU A 69 16.32 -4.20 -5.23
N LYS A 70 15.76 -3.08 -5.69
CA LYS A 70 15.47 -1.90 -4.86
C LYS A 70 14.02 -1.88 -4.43
N ASN A 71 13.09 -2.21 -5.32
CA ASN A 71 11.66 -2.02 -5.11
C ASN A 71 10.87 -3.30 -4.81
N CYS A 72 11.47 -4.49 -4.97
CA CYS A 72 10.78 -5.76 -4.83
C CYS A 72 11.35 -6.58 -3.67
N PRO A 73 10.57 -6.82 -2.59
CA PRO A 73 10.98 -7.66 -1.47
C PRO A 73 11.51 -9.04 -1.84
N GLN A 74 10.89 -9.74 -2.79
CA GLN A 74 11.36 -11.04 -3.27
C GLN A 74 12.68 -10.98 -4.05
N LEU A 75 13.15 -9.79 -4.42
CA LEU A 75 14.45 -9.54 -5.03
C LEU A 75 15.42 -8.84 -4.06
N GLY A 76 15.08 -8.73 -2.77
CA GLY A 76 15.90 -8.08 -1.73
C GLY A 76 15.60 -6.60 -1.49
N GLY A 77 14.67 -6.01 -2.23
CA GLY A 77 14.27 -4.61 -2.11
C GLY A 77 13.17 -4.33 -1.09
N GLU A 78 12.58 -3.14 -1.15
CA GLU A 78 11.44 -2.75 -0.32
C GLU A 78 10.28 -2.26 -1.19
N ALA A 79 9.08 -2.79 -0.94
CA ALA A 79 7.86 -2.33 -1.60
C ALA A 79 7.46 -0.97 -1.04
N MET A 80 7.48 0.04 -1.89
CA MET A 80 7.05 1.39 -1.58
C MET A 80 6.00 1.86 -2.59
N PHE A 81 5.18 2.82 -2.19
CA PHE A 81 4.08 3.36 -2.95
C PHE A 81 3.89 4.86 -2.69
N GLY A 82 3.09 5.50 -3.52
CA GLY A 82 2.77 6.92 -3.41
C GLY A 82 1.73 7.23 -2.33
N PHE A 83 1.49 8.51 -2.10
CA PHE A 83 0.50 8.96 -1.11
C PHE A 83 -0.95 8.55 -1.45
N SER A 84 -1.32 8.52 -2.73
CA SER A 84 -2.64 8.07 -3.19
C SER A 84 -2.96 6.66 -2.70
N ASP A 85 -1.98 5.76 -2.84
CA ASP A 85 -2.01 4.39 -2.33
C ASP A 85 -2.05 4.35 -0.81
N ALA A 86 -1.24 5.17 -0.15
CA ALA A 86 -1.25 5.28 1.31
C ALA A 86 -2.68 5.58 1.83
N ILE A 87 -3.38 6.55 1.22
CA ILE A 87 -4.79 6.86 1.55
C ILE A 87 -5.73 5.69 1.23
N ARG A 88 -5.56 5.03 0.08
CA ARG A 88 -6.35 3.85 -0.32
C ARG A 88 -6.22 2.72 0.71
N TYR A 89 -5.01 2.48 1.21
CA TYR A 89 -4.73 1.46 2.22
C TYR A 89 -5.24 1.85 3.61
N LEU A 90 -5.14 3.13 4.00
CA LEU A 90 -5.73 3.63 5.25
C LEU A 90 -7.24 3.43 5.30
N LYS A 91 -7.95 3.71 4.20
CA LYS A 91 -9.40 3.46 4.09
C LYS A 91 -9.75 1.98 4.25
N ARG A 92 -8.83 1.08 3.93
CA ARG A 92 -8.95 -0.38 4.14
C ARG A 92 -8.52 -0.83 5.54
N GLY A 93 -8.16 0.10 6.43
CA GLY A 93 -7.74 -0.18 7.80
C GLY A 93 -6.27 -0.62 7.94
N LEU A 94 -5.48 -0.52 6.87
CA LEU A 94 -4.05 -0.82 6.92
C LEU A 94 -3.28 0.39 7.47
N LYS A 95 -2.20 0.10 8.18
CA LYS A 95 -1.29 1.10 8.74
C LYS A 95 -0.16 1.34 7.76
N VAL A 96 0.19 2.61 7.54
CA VAL A 96 1.23 3.00 6.58
C VAL A 96 2.17 4.02 7.20
N ALA A 97 3.41 4.05 6.72
CA ALA A 97 4.45 4.94 7.21
C ALA A 97 5.39 5.33 6.07
N ARG A 98 6.09 6.44 6.24
CA ARG A 98 7.23 6.81 5.39
C ARG A 98 8.44 5.96 5.74
N LYS A 99 9.31 5.65 4.77
CA LYS A 99 10.54 4.88 5.00
C LYS A 99 11.40 5.47 6.13
N GLY A 100 11.52 6.80 6.17
CA GLY A 100 12.29 7.52 7.22
C GLY A 100 11.64 7.56 8.60
N TRP A 101 10.34 7.25 8.72
CA TRP A 101 9.63 7.19 10.01
C TRP A 101 9.85 5.87 10.74
N ASN A 102 10.12 4.80 9.98
CA ASN A 102 10.15 3.41 10.46
C ASN A 102 11.37 3.06 11.34
N GLY A 103 12.23 4.04 11.67
CA GLY A 103 13.24 3.91 12.73
C GLY A 103 12.70 4.17 14.14
N LYS A 104 11.45 4.65 14.25
CA LYS A 104 10.83 5.10 15.51
C LYS A 104 9.45 4.45 15.79
N LYS A 105 9.08 3.39 15.05
CA LYS A 105 7.73 2.77 15.07
C LYS A 105 6.58 3.76 14.84
N GLN A 106 6.84 4.79 14.02
CA GLN A 106 5.86 5.82 13.70
C GLN A 106 5.05 5.42 12.47
N TYR A 107 3.74 5.67 12.48
CA TYR A 107 2.85 5.37 11.37
C TYR A 107 1.58 6.21 11.44
N ILE A 108 0.80 6.17 10.37
CA ILE A 108 -0.57 6.70 10.34
C ILE A 108 -1.59 5.58 10.21
N GLU A 109 -2.76 5.79 10.81
CA GLU A 109 -3.91 4.89 10.74
C GLU A 109 -5.23 5.67 10.66
N LEU A 110 -6.27 5.05 10.11
CA LEU A 110 -7.60 5.66 10.07
C LEU A 110 -8.36 5.32 11.36
N ALA A 111 -8.45 6.29 12.27
CA ALA A 111 -9.20 6.16 13.50
C ALA A 111 -10.70 6.36 13.27
N LYS A 112 -11.51 5.70 14.10
CA LYS A 112 -12.98 5.79 14.17
C LYS A 112 -13.41 5.86 15.63
N ASN A 113 -14.62 6.35 15.90
CA ASN A 113 -15.18 6.47 17.25
C ASN A 113 -14.36 7.37 18.20
N ILE A 114 -13.85 8.46 17.66
CA ILE A 114 -13.09 9.51 18.32
C ILE A 114 -14.02 10.29 19.25
N SER A 115 -13.54 10.53 20.46
CA SER A 115 -14.22 11.35 21.48
C SER A 115 -13.21 12.09 22.34
N TYR A 116 -13.63 13.16 22.99
CA TYR A 116 -12.84 13.91 23.98
C TYR A 116 -13.69 14.23 25.21
N LEU A 117 -13.02 14.62 26.29
CA LEU A 117 -13.67 15.13 27.50
C LEU A 117 -13.51 16.65 27.55
N THR A 118 -14.59 17.38 27.87
CA THR A 118 -14.50 18.79 28.22
C THR A 118 -13.86 18.97 29.59
N PRO A 119 -13.43 20.20 29.96
CA PRO A 119 -12.95 20.49 31.31
C PRO A 119 -13.93 20.09 32.43
N ASP A 120 -15.24 20.10 32.14
CA ASP A 120 -16.30 19.71 33.09
C ASP A 120 -16.52 18.19 33.16
N GLY A 121 -15.77 17.39 32.38
CA GLY A 121 -15.85 15.93 32.36
C GLY A 121 -16.95 15.36 31.45
N GLU A 122 -17.59 16.18 30.62
CA GLU A 122 -18.56 15.70 29.63
C GLU A 122 -17.86 15.06 28.44
N LYS A 123 -18.30 13.86 28.04
CA LYS A 123 -17.76 13.15 26.88
C LYS A 123 -18.46 13.61 25.60
N HIS A 124 -17.72 14.25 24.71
CA HIS A 124 -18.20 14.63 23.39
C HIS A 124 -17.71 13.66 22.32
N ASN A 125 -18.64 13.20 21.49
CA ASN A 125 -18.33 12.37 20.35
C ASN A 125 -18.03 13.25 19.12
N CYS A 126 -16.88 13.05 18.47
CA CYS A 126 -16.46 13.87 17.35
C CYS A 126 -17.15 13.42 16.05
N ASN A 127 -18.32 13.96 15.74
CA ASN A 127 -19.00 13.68 14.48
C ASN A 127 -19.00 14.93 13.58
N HIS A 128 -18.52 14.79 12.35
CA HIS A 128 -18.46 15.88 11.38
C HIS A 128 -19.20 15.50 10.10
N ASN A 129 -20.01 16.42 9.54
CA ASN A 129 -20.90 16.13 8.41
C ASN A 129 -20.19 15.55 7.16
N ALA A 130 -18.93 15.92 6.92
CA ALA A 130 -18.19 15.48 5.72
C ALA A 130 -17.44 14.15 5.89
N ILE A 131 -16.98 13.83 7.10
CA ILE A 131 -16.07 12.70 7.36
C ILE A 131 -16.60 11.72 8.41
N GLY A 132 -17.81 11.97 8.92
CA GLY A 132 -18.39 11.26 10.04
C GLY A 132 -17.52 11.37 11.30
N ASN A 133 -17.42 10.26 12.01
CA ASN A 133 -16.53 10.11 13.16
C ASN A 133 -15.26 9.36 12.74
N GLN A 134 -14.40 10.06 12.00
CA GLN A 134 -13.14 9.52 11.51
C GLN A 134 -12.07 10.61 11.50
N ALA A 135 -10.82 10.22 11.69
CA ALA A 135 -9.66 11.08 11.47
C ALA A 135 -8.44 10.20 11.20
N ILE A 136 -7.46 10.74 10.47
CA ILE A 136 -6.15 10.10 10.41
C ILE A 136 -5.44 10.37 11.73
N ALA A 137 -5.02 9.31 12.40
CA ALA A 137 -4.18 9.37 13.59
C ALA A 137 -2.73 9.17 13.19
N PHE A 138 -1.84 10.04 13.69
CA PHE A 138 -0.40 9.81 13.62
C PHE A 138 0.05 9.21 14.95
N VAL A 139 0.53 7.99 14.90
CA VAL A 139 1.12 7.30 16.04
C VAL A 139 2.61 7.60 16.04
N GLY A 140 3.01 8.48 16.94
CA GLY A 140 4.36 8.96 17.12
C GLY A 140 5.07 8.33 18.32
N THR A 141 6.31 8.75 18.54
CA THR A 141 7.07 8.37 19.75
C THR A 141 6.56 9.03 21.02
N SER A 142 5.84 10.15 20.87
CA SER A 142 5.29 10.93 21.99
C SER A 142 3.80 10.67 22.22
N GLY A 143 3.26 9.60 21.61
CA GLY A 143 1.84 9.26 21.67
C GLY A 143 1.11 9.49 20.34
N VAL A 144 -0.21 9.56 20.42
CA VAL A 144 -1.11 9.62 19.26
C VAL A 144 -1.58 11.06 19.04
N GLN A 145 -1.32 11.58 17.84
CA GLN A 145 -1.89 12.86 17.38
C GLN A 145 -3.11 12.57 16.50
N MET A 146 -4.29 12.94 16.99
CA MET A 146 -5.54 12.86 16.22
C MET A 146 -5.67 14.01 15.23
N GLY A 147 -6.16 13.71 14.02
CA GLY A 147 -6.34 14.73 12.98
C GLY A 147 -5.02 15.12 12.31
N TRP A 148 -4.17 14.14 12.00
CA TRP A 148 -2.92 14.37 11.29
C TRP A 148 -3.17 15.03 9.92
N LEU A 149 -2.46 16.12 9.67
CA LEU A 149 -2.50 16.86 8.41
C LEU A 149 -1.29 16.47 7.57
N ALA A 150 -1.54 15.89 6.40
CA ALA A 150 -0.47 15.56 5.46
C ALA A 150 0.16 16.86 4.91
N SER A 151 1.47 16.97 5.00
CA SER A 151 2.22 18.08 4.38
C SER A 151 2.32 17.89 2.86
N GLN A 152 2.73 18.93 2.13
CA GLN A 152 3.08 18.79 0.71
C GLN A 152 4.17 17.73 0.49
N ALA A 153 5.13 17.62 1.41
CA ALA A 153 6.18 16.61 1.35
C ALA A 153 5.66 15.18 1.59
N ASP A 154 4.54 15.03 2.31
CA ASP A 154 3.84 13.76 2.50
C ASP A 154 3.08 13.34 1.25
N MET A 155 2.38 14.30 0.63
CA MET A 155 1.56 14.08 -0.55
C MET A 155 2.37 13.79 -1.81
N LEU A 156 3.56 14.38 -1.95
CA LEU A 156 4.45 14.21 -3.12
C LEU A 156 5.47 13.06 -2.95
N ALA A 157 5.33 12.25 -1.91
CA ALA A 157 6.28 11.20 -1.61
C ALA A 157 5.92 9.85 -2.20
N GLU A 158 6.96 9.12 -2.58
CA GLU A 158 6.89 7.77 -3.17
C GLU A 158 7.52 6.69 -2.27
N ASP A 159 7.91 7.06 -1.05
CA ASP A 159 8.50 6.15 -0.04
C ASP A 159 7.52 5.76 1.06
N TRP A 160 6.21 5.75 0.76
CA TRP A 160 5.23 5.16 1.68
C TRP A 160 5.32 3.64 1.63
N ALA A 161 5.18 2.99 2.78
CA ALA A 161 5.16 1.55 2.90
C ALA A 161 4.15 1.13 3.98
N PHE A 162 3.82 -0.15 4.01
CA PHE A 162 3.07 -0.70 5.14
C PHE A 162 3.89 -0.60 6.42
N ALA A 163 3.25 -0.18 7.50
CA ALA A 163 3.90 -0.08 8.80
C ALA A 163 4.24 -1.48 9.33
N LYS A 164 5.48 -1.65 9.82
CA LYS A 164 5.92 -2.85 10.54
C LYS A 164 5.54 -2.66 12.00
N VAL A 165 4.38 -3.17 12.41
CA VAL A 165 3.85 -3.04 13.79
C VAL A 165 4.38 -4.17 14.67
#